data_AF-A0A1V0Q0G3-F1
#
_entry.id   AF-A0A1V0Q0G3-F1
#
_cell.length_a   1.000
_cell.length_b   1.000
_cell.length_c   1.000
_cell.angle_alpha   90.00
_cell.angle_beta   90.00
_cell.angle_gamma   90.00
#
_symmetry.space_group_name_H-M   'P 1'
#
loop_
_entity.id
_entity.type
_entity.pdbx_description
1 polymer ?
#
loop_
_entity_poly.entity_id
_entity_poly.type
_entity_poly.pdbx_seq_one_letter_code
_entity_poly.pdbx_strand_id
1 'polypeptide(L)'
;MTRLFPLALCALVACPPAMAQSQLARSVLPDLRRAGVSEACLSKLSEHDFAVAKGILESGRHSPGWKLHQAKFQARKGCGETRSILFDIFGVPAGR
;
A
#
# COMPACT_ATOMS: atom_id res chain seq x y z
N MET A 1 -26.98 33.08 -47.70
CA MET A 1 -25.72 33.34 -46.98
C MET A 1 -25.55 32.27 -45.92
N THR A 2 -24.53 31.44 -46.11
CA THR A 2 -24.08 30.33 -45.27
C THR A 2 -23.44 30.84 -43.97
N ARG A 3 -23.83 30.30 -42.80
CA ARG A 3 -22.96 30.31 -41.61
C ARG A 3 -23.02 28.98 -40.88
N LEU A 4 -21.84 28.40 -40.78
CA LEU A 4 -21.47 27.09 -40.27
C LEU A 4 -21.54 27.04 -38.74
N PHE A 5 -21.79 25.83 -38.22
CA PHE A 5 -21.48 25.42 -36.84
C PHE A 5 -20.02 25.72 -36.48
N PRO A 6 -19.72 25.81 -35.17
CA PRO A 6 -18.80 24.82 -34.65
C PRO A 6 -19.28 24.17 -33.35
N LEU A 7 -19.22 22.84 -33.39
CA LEU A 7 -19.04 21.93 -32.26
C LEU A 7 -18.00 22.50 -31.26
N ALA A 8 -18.46 22.91 -30.07
CA ALA A 8 -17.61 23.08 -28.90
C ALA A 8 -17.67 21.75 -28.12
N LEU A 9 -16.78 20.80 -28.42
CA LEU A 9 -15.43 20.66 -27.87
C LEU A 9 -15.43 20.19 -26.41
N CYS A 10 -15.30 18.87 -26.26
CA CYS A 10 -14.59 18.14 -25.21
C CYS A 10 -14.46 18.80 -23.83
N ALA A 11 -15.39 18.51 -22.93
CA ALA A 11 -15.06 18.39 -21.51
C ALA A 11 -14.81 16.91 -21.17
N LEU A 12 -13.67 16.40 -21.66
CA LEU A 12 -13.02 15.23 -21.09
C LEU A 12 -12.58 15.61 -19.68
N VAL A 13 -13.50 15.54 -18.72
CA VAL A 13 -13.13 15.39 -17.32
C VAL A 13 -12.52 14.01 -17.23
N ALA A 14 -11.19 13.97 -17.43
CA ALA A 14 -10.35 12.86 -17.05
C ALA A 14 -10.50 12.71 -15.54
N CYS A 15 -11.53 11.98 -15.14
CA CYS A 15 -11.62 11.42 -13.80
C CYS A 15 -10.39 10.52 -13.69
N PRO A 16 -9.37 10.86 -12.88
CA PRO A 16 -8.29 9.92 -12.67
C PRO A 16 -8.96 8.63 -12.15
N PRO A 17 -8.62 7.45 -12.68
CA PRO A 17 -9.12 6.21 -12.13
C PRO A 17 -8.62 6.15 -10.70
N ALA A 18 -9.45 6.60 -9.76
CA ALA A 18 -9.28 6.37 -8.35
C ALA A 18 -9.37 4.87 -8.22
N MET A 19 -8.20 4.24 -8.26
CA MET A 19 -7.99 2.81 -8.10
C MET A 19 -8.96 2.35 -7.03
N ALA A 20 -9.82 1.42 -7.40
CA ALA A 20 -10.69 0.73 -6.47
C ALA A 20 -9.80 -0.04 -5.49
N GLN A 21 -9.26 0.66 -4.50
CA GLN A 21 -8.61 0.05 -3.35
C GLN A 21 -9.72 -0.65 -2.59
N SER A 22 -9.72 -1.98 -2.64
CA SER A 22 -10.64 -2.85 -1.91
C SER A 22 -10.77 -2.37 -0.47
N GLN A 23 -11.99 -2.35 0.10
CA GLN A 23 -12.25 -1.79 1.45
C GLN A 23 -11.29 -2.31 2.52
N LEU A 24 -10.80 -3.54 2.33
CA LEU A 24 -9.74 -4.18 3.07
C LEU A 24 -8.44 -3.35 3.12
N ALA A 25 -7.94 -2.89 1.97
CA ALA A 25 -6.75 -2.04 1.89
C ALA A 25 -6.97 -0.74 2.66
N ARG A 26 -8.13 -0.09 2.54
CA ARG A 26 -8.45 1.14 3.27
C ARG A 26 -8.37 0.98 4.79
N SER A 27 -8.81 -0.16 5.32
CA SER A 27 -8.72 -0.43 6.77
C SER A 27 -7.29 -0.65 7.28
N VAL A 28 -6.41 -1.23 6.46
CA VAL A 28 -5.08 -1.70 6.89
C VAL A 28 -3.96 -0.72 6.50
N LEU A 29 -4.15 0.06 5.44
CA LEU A 29 -3.23 1.10 4.99
C LEU A 29 -2.77 2.07 6.08
N PRO A 30 -3.63 2.65 6.94
CA PRO A 30 -3.17 3.57 7.97
C PRO A 30 -2.20 2.91 8.97
N ASP A 31 -2.44 1.65 9.34
CA ASP A 31 -1.58 0.92 10.27
C ASP A 31 -0.24 0.54 9.63
N LEU A 32 -0.24 0.12 8.36
CA LEU A 32 1.00 -0.17 7.63
C LEU A 32 1.84 1.08 7.38
N ARG A 33 1.21 2.23 7.09
CA ARG A 33 1.89 3.53 6.99
C ARG A 33 2.53 3.93 8.31
N ARG A 34 1.79 3.80 9.42
CA ARG A 34 2.31 4.06 10.78
C ARG A 34 3.47 3.13 11.13
N ALA A 35 3.46 1.90 10.63
CA ALA A 35 4.56 0.96 10.80
C ALA A 35 5.81 1.30 9.96
N GLY A 36 5.73 2.25 9.02
CA GLY A 36 6.83 2.66 8.15
C GLY A 36 6.99 1.79 6.92
N VAL A 37 5.88 1.29 6.35
CA VAL A 37 5.85 0.72 5.00
C VAL A 37 5.77 1.87 3.98
N SER A 38 6.61 1.84 2.94
CA SER A 38 6.67 2.88 1.91
C SER A 38 5.41 2.85 1.02
N GLU A 39 4.97 4.02 0.51
CA GLU A 39 3.88 4.08 -0.49
C GLU A 39 4.18 3.23 -1.73
N ALA A 40 5.45 3.14 -2.12
CA ALA A 40 5.92 2.34 -3.24
C ALA A 40 5.74 0.83 -3.01
N CYS A 41 5.82 0.37 -1.76
CA CYS A 41 5.48 -1.00 -1.40
C CYS A 41 3.96 -1.18 -1.31
N LEU A 42 3.26 -0.23 -0.67
CA LEU A 42 1.80 -0.32 -0.50
C LEU A 42 1.05 -0.42 -1.83
N SER A 43 1.55 0.21 -2.89
CA SER A 43 0.97 0.14 -4.24
C SER A 43 1.21 -1.18 -4.97
N LYS A 44 2.17 -2.00 -4.50
CA LYS A 44 2.49 -3.33 -5.06
C LYS A 44 1.79 -4.48 -4.32
N LEU A 45 1.22 -4.21 -3.14
CA LEU A 45 0.54 -5.22 -2.35
C LEU A 45 -0.73 -5.70 -3.04
N SER A 46 -0.90 -7.02 -3.07
CA SER A 46 -2.13 -7.65 -3.54
C SER A 46 -3.22 -7.58 -2.46
N GLU A 47 -4.47 -7.80 -2.87
CA GLU A 47 -5.60 -7.90 -1.94
C GLU A 47 -5.40 -9.02 -0.90
N HIS A 48 -4.74 -10.12 -1.31
CA HIS A 48 -4.36 -11.21 -0.41
C HIS A 48 -3.38 -10.75 0.69
N ASP A 49 -2.38 -9.93 0.35
CA ASP A 49 -1.42 -9.43 1.33
C ASP A 49 -2.09 -8.51 2.36
N PHE A 50 -3.04 -7.68 1.91
CA PHE A 50 -3.87 -6.88 2.82
C PHE A 50 -4.73 -7.75 3.74
N ALA A 51 -5.23 -8.89 3.26
CA ALA A 51 -6.00 -9.83 4.08
C ALA A 51 -5.15 -10.47 5.17
N VAL A 52 -3.94 -10.90 4.81
CA VAL A 52 -2.97 -11.46 5.76
C VAL A 52 -2.57 -10.43 6.81
N ALA A 53 -2.27 -9.19 6.40
CA ALA A 53 -1.96 -8.11 7.32
C ALA A 53 -3.13 -7.79 8.27
N LYS A 54 -4.36 -7.76 7.77
CA LYS A 54 -5.57 -7.60 8.60
C LYS A 54 -5.70 -8.70 9.64
N GLY A 55 -5.58 -9.96 9.22
CA GLY A 55 -5.67 -11.11 10.14
C GLY A 55 -4.63 -11.08 11.26
N ILE A 56 -3.43 -10.54 10.98
CA ILE A 56 -2.40 -10.33 12.00
C ILE A 56 -2.80 -9.23 12.99
N LEU A 57 -3.29 -8.08 12.49
CA LEU A 57 -3.70 -6.96 13.34
C LEU A 57 -4.91 -7.29 14.22
N GLU A 58 -5.86 -8.07 13.69
CA GLU A 58 -7.07 -8.49 14.41
C GLU A 58 -6.85 -9.74 15.29
N SER A 59 -5.69 -10.39 15.20
CA SER A 59 -5.42 -11.59 16.01
C SER A 59 -5.54 -11.29 17.51
N GLY A 60 -6.32 -12.08 18.26
CA GLY A 60 -6.46 -11.88 19.72
C GLY A 60 -5.22 -12.31 20.52
N ARG A 61 -4.28 -12.99 19.86
CA ARG A 61 -3.02 -13.46 20.43
C ARG A 61 -1.96 -12.40 20.11
N HIS A 62 -1.05 -12.10 21.03
CA HIS A 62 0.05 -11.12 20.91
C HIS A 62 -0.27 -9.65 21.26
N SER A 63 0.78 -8.93 21.63
CA SER A 63 0.74 -7.50 21.94
C SER A 63 0.60 -6.65 20.68
N PRO A 64 0.03 -5.43 20.77
CA PRO A 64 -0.16 -4.54 19.61
C PRO A 64 1.13 -4.24 18.85
N GLY A 65 2.24 -4.03 19.57
CA GLY A 65 3.55 -3.77 18.95
C GLY A 65 4.06 -4.95 18.12
N TRP A 66 3.88 -6.18 18.61
CA TRP A 66 4.26 -7.38 17.87
C TRP A 66 3.43 -7.54 16.60
N LYS A 67 2.11 -7.32 16.67
CA LYS A 67 1.23 -7.41 15.49
C LYS A 67 1.61 -6.39 14.43
N LEU A 68 1.89 -5.15 14.85
CA LEU A 68 2.27 -4.08 13.93
C LEU A 68 3.60 -4.38 13.25
N HIS A 69 4.58 -4.90 14.00
CA HIS A 69 5.86 -5.37 13.46
C HIS A 69 5.68 -6.52 12.47
N GLN A 70 4.85 -7.50 12.81
CA GLN A 70 4.59 -8.67 11.97
C GLN A 70 3.82 -8.31 10.69
N ALA A 71 2.82 -7.43 10.79
CA ALA A 71 2.07 -6.91 9.65
C ALA A 71 2.98 -6.13 8.69
N LYS A 72 3.86 -5.27 9.23
CA LYS A 72 4.90 -4.57 8.45
C LYS A 72 5.83 -5.54 7.74
N PHE A 73 6.30 -6.58 8.45
CA PHE A 73 7.20 -7.57 7.88
C PHE A 73 6.55 -8.31 6.69
N GLN A 74 5.30 -8.73 6.85
CA GLN A 74 4.56 -9.40 5.77
C GLN A 74 4.28 -8.46 4.60
N ALA A 75 3.94 -7.20 4.86
CA ALA A 75 3.76 -6.21 3.79
C ALA A 75 5.06 -6.01 3.00
N ARG A 76 6.20 -5.81 3.66
CA ARG A 76 7.51 -5.70 2.98
C ARG A 76 7.87 -6.96 2.21
N LYS A 77 7.52 -8.14 2.72
CA LYS A 77 7.72 -9.41 2.02
C LYS A 77 6.90 -9.51 0.74
N GLY A 78 5.62 -9.13 0.78
CA GLY A 78 4.74 -9.09 -0.41
C GLY A 78 5.27 -8.16 -1.50
N CYS A 79 5.93 -7.07 -1.12
CA CYS A 79 6.55 -6.12 -2.04
C CYS A 79 7.90 -6.56 -2.63
N GLY A 80 8.46 -7.70 -2.17
CA GLY A 80 9.85 -8.07 -2.45
C GLY A 80 10.88 -7.14 -1.79
N GLU A 81 10.42 -6.30 -0.85
CA GLU A 81 11.20 -5.27 -0.15
C GLU A 81 11.75 -5.78 1.19
N THR A 82 11.60 -7.07 1.49
CA THR A 82 12.32 -7.75 2.58
C THR A 82 13.83 -7.66 2.33
N ARG A 83 14.41 -6.49 2.62
CA ARG A 83 15.77 -6.39 3.11
C ARG A 83 15.83 -7.33 4.30
N SER A 84 16.67 -8.35 4.15
CA SER A 84 16.86 -9.44 5.09
C SER A 84 16.78 -8.94 6.51
N ILE A 85 16.02 -9.63 7.36
CA ILE A 85 15.96 -9.43 8.83
C ILE A 85 17.37 -9.20 9.43
N LEU A 86 18.40 -9.76 8.79
CA LEU A 86 19.81 -9.54 9.08
C LEU A 86 20.27 -8.06 9.04
N PHE A 87 19.77 -7.20 8.14
CA PHE A 87 20.19 -5.80 8.08
C PHE A 87 19.55 -4.92 9.18
N ASP A 88 18.30 -5.21 9.55
CA ASP A 88 17.58 -4.48 10.61
C ASP A 88 18.12 -4.85 12.01
N ILE A 89 18.60 -6.09 12.21
CA ILE A 89 19.20 -6.55 13.48
C ILE A 89 20.67 -6.13 13.63
N PHE A 90 21.47 -6.13 12.54
CA PHE A 90 22.92 -5.90 12.64
C PHE A 90 23.38 -4.45 12.35
N GLY A 91 22.49 -3.51 12.04
CA GLY A 91 22.86 -2.09 11.91
C GLY A 91 23.96 -1.81 10.89
N VAL A 92 24.14 -2.66 9.88
CA VAL A 92 25.19 -2.49 8.88
C VAL A 92 24.69 -1.48 7.84
N PRO A 93 25.36 -0.32 7.68
CA PRO A 93 24.99 0.63 6.65
C PRO A 93 25.22 -0.03 5.29
N ALA A 94 24.19 0.01 4.44
CA ALA A 94 24.28 -0.44 3.05
C ALA A 94 25.32 0.44 2.32
N GLY A 95 26.56 -0.03 2.28
CA GLY A 95 27.65 0.55 1.52
C GLY A 95 27.53 0.20 0.05
N ARG A 96 27.16 1.24 -0.72
CA ARG A 96 27.38 1.54 -2.14
C ARG A 96 27.79 0.40 -3.08
#